data_AF-A0A521CPS4-F1
#
_entry.id   AF-A0A521CPS4-F1
#
_cell.length_a   1.000
_cell.length_b   1.000
_cell.length_c   1.000
_cell.angle_alpha   90.00
_cell.angle_beta   90.00
_cell.angle_gamma   90.00
#
_symmetry.space_group_name_H-M   'P 1'
#
loop_
_entity.id
_entity.type
_entity.pdbx_description
1 polymer ?
#
loop_
_entity_poly.entity_id
_entity_poly.type
_entity_poly.pdbx_seq_one_letter_code
_entity_poly.pdbx_strand_id
1 'polypeptide(L)'
;MDKLFLSTKELSILFSRHERTIQRWIEKAQPRTKNGKYYAPDLFLYFENSIARKNDKSKEELELELKRVKLEKERFTLEKERGEYVKRDDVELEWAQRVSEIKSGLLALEFRLSTQLANKKRSLPKTREIIKKEILDLLWSYVRKGKYIPKINENLPLDKQEEITFEFFQKLSEIPCDNPKLEIKCPKKKTKREKK
;
A
#
# COMPACT_ATOMS: atom_id res chain seq x y z
N MET A 1 -12.22 63.02 29.84
CA MET A 1 -12.19 61.55 30.08
C MET A 1 -13.50 60.85 29.67
N ASP A 2 -14.63 61.53 29.49
CA ASP A 2 -15.92 60.87 29.15
C ASP A 2 -16.12 60.45 27.68
N LYS A 3 -15.19 60.77 26.77
CA LYS A 3 -15.30 60.47 25.33
C LYS A 3 -15.11 58.99 24.95
N LEU A 4 -14.74 58.13 25.91
CA LEU A 4 -14.44 56.71 25.66
C LEU A 4 -15.58 55.76 26.05
N PHE A 5 -16.64 56.29 26.67
CA PHE A 5 -17.82 55.52 27.02
C PHE A 5 -18.85 55.65 25.89
N LEU A 6 -19.12 54.55 25.21
CA LEU A 6 -19.98 54.48 24.04
C LEU A 6 -21.22 53.61 24.29
N SER A 7 -22.32 53.96 23.65
CA SER A 7 -23.54 53.17 23.62
C SER A 7 -23.39 51.96 22.69
N THR A 8 -24.28 50.98 22.80
CA THR A 8 -24.30 49.79 21.95
C THR A 8 -24.38 50.13 20.45
N LYS A 9 -25.12 51.20 20.09
CA LYS A 9 -25.23 51.71 18.71
C LYS A 9 -23.91 52.27 18.21
N GLU A 10 -23.25 53.10 19.02
CA GLU A 10 -21.94 53.68 18.67
C GLU A 10 -20.86 52.60 18.55
N LEU A 11 -20.89 51.59 19.43
CA LEU A 11 -20.00 50.42 19.35
C LEU A 11 -20.26 49.55 18.13
N SER A 12 -21.53 49.38 17.75
CA SER A 12 -21.90 48.66 16.52
C SER A 12 -21.29 49.31 15.29
N ILE A 13 -21.32 50.64 15.22
CA ILE A 13 -20.67 51.42 14.15
C ILE A 13 -19.14 51.30 14.24
N LEU A 14 -18.56 51.51 15.43
CA LEU A 14 -17.11 51.48 15.65
C LEU A 14 -16.48 50.15 15.23
N PHE A 15 -17.08 49.02 15.63
CA PHE A 15 -16.57 47.69 15.31
C PHE A 15 -17.12 47.14 13.98
N SER A 16 -18.00 47.89 13.29
CA SER A 16 -18.68 47.43 12.07
C SER A 16 -19.36 46.06 12.23
N ARG A 17 -20.04 45.86 13.37
CA ARG A 17 -20.75 44.61 13.71
C ARG A 17 -22.16 44.89 14.16
N HIS A 18 -23.07 43.94 13.91
CA HIS A 18 -24.45 44.02 14.38
C HIS A 18 -24.53 44.16 15.92
N GLU A 19 -25.49 44.93 16.43
CA GLU A 19 -25.67 45.19 17.88
C GLU A 19 -25.73 43.90 18.72
N ARG A 20 -26.40 42.85 18.19
CA ARG A 20 -26.45 41.52 18.84
C ARG A 20 -25.07 40.90 19.08
N THR A 21 -24.10 41.15 18.19
CA THR A 21 -22.72 40.69 18.37
C THR A 21 -22.02 41.50 19.46
N ILE A 22 -22.25 42.82 19.49
CA ILE A 22 -21.73 43.70 20.53
C ILE A 22 -22.29 43.32 21.91
N GLN A 23 -23.59 43.02 22.03
CA GLN A 23 -24.19 42.53 23.28
C GLN A 23 -23.54 41.24 23.77
N ARG A 24 -23.35 40.26 22.88
CA ARG A 24 -22.62 39.02 23.20
C ARG A 24 -21.18 39.28 23.63
N TRP A 25 -20.52 40.29 23.06
CA TRP A 25 -19.16 40.68 23.47
C TRP A 25 -19.16 41.37 24.83
N ILE A 26 -20.13 42.23 25.11
CA ILE A 26 -20.29 42.88 26.42
C ILE A 26 -20.49 41.83 27.52
N GLU A 27 -21.34 40.81 27.28
CA GLU A 27 -21.57 39.71 28.23
C GLU A 27 -20.27 38.95 28.56
N LYS A 28 -19.41 38.75 27.57
CA LYS A 28 -18.17 37.97 27.71
C LYS A 28 -16.97 38.79 28.18
N ALA A 29 -16.87 40.04 27.74
CA ALA A 29 -15.76 40.93 28.04
C ALA A 29 -15.96 41.68 29.37
N GLN A 30 -17.21 41.78 29.85
CA GLN A 30 -17.59 42.48 31.07
C GLN A 30 -16.91 43.86 31.20
N PRO A 31 -17.05 44.74 30.19
CA PRO A 31 -16.37 46.03 30.16
C PRO A 31 -16.84 46.97 31.26
N ARG A 32 -16.01 47.95 31.63
CA ARG A 32 -16.44 49.00 32.56
C ARG A 32 -17.62 49.79 32.02
N THR A 33 -18.58 50.09 32.90
CA THR A 33 -19.82 50.79 32.56
C THR A 33 -19.94 52.12 33.29
N LYS A 34 -20.49 53.13 32.60
CA LYS A 34 -20.83 54.44 33.18
C LYS A 34 -22.09 54.98 32.51
N ASN A 35 -23.13 55.29 33.29
CA ASN A 35 -24.40 55.83 32.79
C ASN A 35 -25.03 55.03 31.62
N GLY A 36 -25.00 53.69 31.70
CA GLY A 36 -25.53 52.82 30.63
C GLY A 36 -24.70 52.79 29.34
N LYS A 37 -23.48 53.36 29.35
CA LYS A 37 -22.49 53.27 28.27
C LYS A 37 -21.32 52.38 28.69
N TYR A 38 -20.63 51.81 27.71
CA TYR A 38 -19.54 50.86 27.89
C TYR A 38 -18.21 51.46 27.48
N TYR A 39 -17.15 51.13 28.23
CA TYR A 39 -15.80 51.59 27.93
C TYR A 39 -15.24 50.87 26.69
N ALA A 40 -15.08 51.61 25.60
CA ALA A 40 -14.73 51.04 24.30
C ALA A 40 -13.37 50.30 24.26
N PRO A 41 -12.31 50.76 24.96
CA PRO A 41 -11.03 50.05 24.96
C PRO A 41 -11.08 48.64 25.57
N ASP A 42 -11.93 48.38 26.58
CA ASP A 42 -12.08 47.04 27.16
C ASP A 42 -12.67 46.07 26.10
N LEU A 43 -13.61 46.55 25.27
CA LEU A 43 -14.14 45.78 24.13
C LEU A 43 -13.11 45.59 23.01
N PHE A 44 -12.25 46.59 22.78
CA PHE A 44 -11.19 46.50 21.78
C PHE A 44 -10.18 45.41 22.11
N LEU A 45 -9.74 45.35 23.38
CA LEU A 45 -8.86 44.29 23.86
C LEU A 45 -9.49 42.90 23.72
N TYR A 46 -10.80 42.77 23.99
CA TYR A 46 -11.51 41.52 23.76
C TYR A 46 -11.56 41.12 22.28
N PHE A 47 -11.84 42.09 21.41
CA PHE A 47 -11.89 41.90 19.97
C PHE A 47 -10.56 41.38 19.41
N GLU A 48 -9.45 42.05 19.74
CA GLU A 48 -8.10 41.67 19.32
C GLU A 48 -7.75 40.24 19.75
N ASN A 49 -8.00 39.91 21.02
CA ASN A 49 -7.78 38.56 21.55
C ASN A 49 -8.67 37.49 20.90
N SER A 50 -9.88 37.85 20.49
CA SER A 50 -10.81 36.93 19.83
C SER A 50 -10.39 36.58 18.40
N ILE A 51 -9.70 37.51 17.70
CA ILE A 51 -9.15 37.28 16.37
C ILE A 51 -7.90 36.40 16.47
N ALA A 52 -6.98 36.71 17.38
CA ALA A 52 -5.74 35.96 17.58
C ALA A 52 -6.03 34.46 17.86
N ARG A 53 -6.94 34.17 18.79
CA ARG A 53 -7.29 32.77 19.17
C ARG A 53 -7.92 31.94 18.05
N LYS A 54 -8.57 32.56 17.06
CA LYS A 54 -9.14 31.83 15.92
C LYS A 54 -8.07 31.42 14.91
N ASN A 55 -7.03 32.22 14.75
CA ASN A 55 -5.98 31.98 13.77
C ASN A 55 -4.95 30.95 14.27
N ASP A 56 -4.60 30.98 15.56
CA ASP A 56 -3.59 30.06 16.11
C ASP A 56 -4.07 28.61 16.17
N LYS A 57 -5.31 28.36 16.63
CA LYS A 57 -5.86 27.00 16.69
C LYS A 57 -5.94 26.35 15.31
N SER A 58 -6.36 27.11 14.30
CA SER A 58 -6.44 26.61 12.93
C SER A 58 -5.06 26.32 12.34
N LYS A 59 -4.03 27.09 12.71
CA LYS A 59 -2.67 26.91 12.20
C LYS A 59 -1.98 25.71 12.85
N GLU A 60 -2.11 25.55 14.16
CA GLU A 60 -1.55 24.41 14.90
C GLU A 60 -2.17 23.07 14.43
N GLU A 61 -3.49 23.03 14.22
CA GLU A 61 -4.19 21.85 13.70
C GLU A 61 -3.69 21.46 12.29
N LEU A 62 -3.56 22.45 11.39
CA LEU A 62 -3.04 22.23 10.04
C LEU A 62 -1.57 21.78 10.05
N GLU A 63 -0.73 22.35 10.92
CA GLU A 63 0.65 21.94 11.07
C GLU A 63 0.78 20.51 11.61
N LEU A 64 -0.07 20.12 12.56
CA LEU A 64 -0.13 18.75 13.07
C LEU A 64 -0.56 17.75 11.99
N GLU A 65 -1.57 18.09 11.20
CA GLU A 65 -2.05 17.26 10.10
C GLU A 65 -0.98 17.08 9.01
N LEU A 66 -0.31 18.17 8.63
CA LEU A 66 0.82 18.12 7.69
C LEU A 66 1.97 17.25 8.20
N LYS A 67 2.29 17.32 9.51
CA LYS A 67 3.30 16.45 10.13
C LYS A 67 2.88 14.98 10.09
N ARG A 68 1.61 14.66 10.37
CA ARG A 68 1.09 13.28 10.30
C ARG A 68 1.21 12.71 8.90
N VAL A 69 0.76 13.45 7.88
CA VAL A 69 0.84 13.00 6.48
C VAL A 69 2.30 12.81 6.03
N LYS A 70 3.22 13.68 6.47
CA LYS A 70 4.66 13.51 6.19
C LYS A 70 5.21 12.23 6.83
N LEU A 71 4.90 12.00 8.11
CA LEU A 71 5.34 10.79 8.82
C LEU A 71 4.80 9.51 8.17
N GLU A 72 3.54 9.50 7.73
CA GLU A 72 2.95 8.35 7.02
C GLU A 72 3.65 8.09 5.68
N LYS A 73 3.93 9.15 4.90
CA LYS A 73 4.70 9.02 3.66
C LYS A 73 6.11 8.50 3.89
N GLU A 74 6.80 9.01 4.92
CA GLU A 74 8.14 8.54 5.27
C GLU A 74 8.12 7.06 5.70
N ARG A 75 7.14 6.66 6.53
CA ARG A 75 6.95 5.25 6.90
C ARG A 75 6.73 4.35 5.69
N PHE A 76 5.82 4.71 4.80
CA PHE A 76 5.56 3.96 3.57
C PHE A 76 6.81 3.87 2.68
N THR A 77 7.59 4.96 2.61
CA THR A 77 8.84 4.99 1.84
C THR A 77 9.88 4.03 2.44
N LEU A 78 10.04 4.05 3.76
CA LEU A 78 10.93 3.13 4.48
C LEU A 78 10.50 1.67 4.31
N GLU A 79 9.21 1.36 4.38
CA GLU A 79 8.71 0.00 4.18
C GLU A 79 8.94 -0.49 2.75
N LYS A 80 8.77 0.39 1.76
CA LYS A 80 9.11 0.10 0.36
C LYS A 80 10.60 -0.14 0.16
N GLU A 81 11.47 0.65 0.81
CA GLU A 81 12.92 0.47 0.78
C GLU A 81 13.38 -0.82 1.46
N ARG A 82 12.71 -1.22 2.55
CA ARG A 82 12.91 -2.51 3.23
C ARG A 82 12.47 -3.72 2.38
N GLY A 83 11.76 -3.47 1.28
CA GLY A 83 11.34 -4.53 0.35
C GLY A 83 10.11 -5.30 0.81
N GLU A 84 9.34 -4.79 1.78
CA GLU A 84 8.08 -5.38 2.23
C GLU A 84 6.96 -5.21 1.19
N TYR A 85 7.09 -4.22 0.31
CA TYR A 85 6.15 -3.94 -0.76
C TYR A 85 6.80 -4.05 -2.14
N VAL A 86 6.12 -4.75 -3.05
CA VAL A 86 6.49 -4.86 -4.47
C VAL A 86 5.36 -4.25 -5.30
N LYS A 87 5.70 -3.51 -6.36
CA LYS A 87 4.68 -3.00 -7.29
C LYS A 87 3.99 -4.18 -7.98
N ARG A 88 2.67 -4.11 -8.12
CA ARG A 88 1.89 -5.15 -8.81
C ARG A 88 2.37 -5.34 -10.25
N ASP A 89 2.60 -4.24 -10.97
CA ASP A 89 3.08 -4.26 -12.35
C ASP A 89 4.40 -5.01 -12.50
N ASP A 90 5.33 -4.84 -11.55
CA ASP A 90 6.61 -5.55 -11.56
C ASP A 90 6.39 -7.07 -11.37
N VAL A 91 5.47 -7.46 -10.48
CA VAL A 91 5.11 -8.88 -10.26
C VAL A 91 4.44 -9.46 -11.51
N GLU A 92 3.48 -8.75 -12.11
CA GLU A 92 2.76 -9.20 -13.30
C GLU A 92 3.71 -9.40 -14.48
N LEU A 93 4.63 -8.47 -14.70
CA LEU A 93 5.62 -8.55 -15.76
C LEU A 93 6.56 -9.75 -15.56
N GLU A 94 7.11 -9.92 -14.36
CA GLU A 94 7.98 -11.05 -14.01
C GLU A 94 7.25 -12.40 -14.19
N TRP A 95 5.98 -12.48 -13.79
CA TRP A 95 5.16 -13.68 -14.00
C TRP A 95 4.90 -13.94 -15.48
N ALA A 96 4.55 -12.91 -16.26
CA ALA A 96 4.31 -13.03 -17.69
C ALA A 96 5.57 -13.51 -18.43
N GLN A 97 6.75 -13.00 -18.06
CA GLN A 97 8.03 -13.43 -18.61
C GLN A 97 8.30 -14.91 -18.30
N ARG A 98 8.14 -15.33 -17.04
CA ARG A 98 8.33 -16.74 -16.64
C ARG A 98 7.40 -17.70 -17.39
N VAL A 99 6.13 -17.35 -17.55
CA VAL A 99 5.16 -18.16 -18.30
C VAL A 99 5.56 -18.22 -19.79
N SER A 100 6.04 -17.11 -20.36
CA SER A 100 6.53 -17.06 -21.74
C SER A 100 7.74 -17.97 -21.96
N GLU A 101 8.66 -18.03 -21.00
CA GLU A 101 9.83 -18.91 -21.04
C GLU A 101 9.43 -20.39 -21.03
N ILE A 102 8.55 -20.81 -20.11
CA ILE A 102 8.03 -22.19 -20.10
C ILE A 102 7.36 -22.52 -21.43
N LYS A 103 6.48 -21.63 -21.92
CA LYS A 103 5.77 -21.85 -23.18
C LYS A 103 6.75 -22.05 -24.33
N SER A 104 7.75 -21.18 -24.43
CA SER A 104 8.76 -21.24 -25.49
C SER A 104 9.62 -22.51 -25.36
N GLY A 105 9.99 -22.87 -24.13
CA GLY A 105 10.72 -24.11 -23.84
C GLY A 105 9.92 -25.35 -24.24
N LEU A 106 8.62 -25.40 -23.94
CA LEU A 106 7.76 -26.54 -24.24
C LEU A 106 7.55 -26.70 -25.75
N LEU A 107 7.41 -25.59 -26.48
CA LEU A 107 7.35 -25.62 -27.94
C LEU A 107 8.69 -26.09 -28.54
N ALA A 108 9.82 -25.70 -27.96
CA ALA A 108 11.14 -26.16 -28.39
C ALA A 108 11.43 -27.62 -28.01
N LEU A 109 10.79 -28.14 -26.95
CA LEU A 109 11.03 -29.48 -26.42
C LEU A 109 10.73 -30.57 -27.47
N GLU A 110 9.66 -30.42 -28.24
CA GLU A 110 9.31 -31.36 -29.32
C GLU A 110 10.45 -31.50 -30.34
N PHE A 111 11.01 -30.38 -30.79
CA PHE A 111 12.12 -30.37 -31.74
C PHE A 111 13.41 -30.94 -31.14
N ARG A 112 13.72 -30.62 -29.87
CA ARG A 112 14.90 -31.18 -29.17
C ARG A 112 14.79 -32.68 -28.97
N LEU A 113 13.62 -33.16 -28.56
CA LEU A 113 13.38 -34.59 -28.37
C LEU A 113 13.43 -35.35 -29.68
N SER A 114 12.75 -34.85 -30.72
CA SER A 114 12.76 -35.49 -32.03
C SER A 114 14.16 -35.58 -32.63
N THR A 115 14.97 -34.53 -32.57
CA THR A 115 16.37 -34.55 -33.05
C THR A 115 17.25 -35.50 -32.25
N GLN A 116 17.10 -35.53 -30.92
CA GLN A 116 17.88 -36.43 -30.10
C GLN A 116 17.49 -37.89 -30.31
N LEU A 117 16.20 -38.20 -30.50
CA LEU A 117 15.64 -39.55 -30.61
C LEU A 117 15.62 -40.09 -32.04
N ALA A 118 15.69 -39.24 -33.07
CA ALA A 118 15.69 -39.64 -34.47
C ALA A 118 16.86 -40.59 -34.78
N ASN A 119 16.55 -41.63 -35.56
CA ASN A 119 17.50 -42.60 -36.12
C ASN A 119 18.35 -43.38 -35.10
N LYS A 120 17.96 -43.42 -33.82
CA LYS A 120 18.68 -44.20 -32.81
C LYS A 120 17.81 -45.33 -32.27
N LYS A 121 18.24 -46.57 -32.48
CA LYS A 121 17.75 -47.72 -31.71
C LYS A 121 18.24 -47.57 -30.27
N ARG A 122 17.49 -46.83 -29.45
CA ARG A 122 17.77 -46.68 -28.01
C ARG A 122 16.87 -47.59 -27.21
N SER A 123 17.42 -48.10 -26.10
CA SER A 123 16.61 -48.77 -25.09
C SER A 123 15.69 -47.77 -24.39
N LEU A 124 14.53 -48.24 -23.96
CA LEU A 124 13.52 -47.48 -23.22
C LEU A 124 14.10 -46.67 -22.03
N PRO A 125 15.04 -47.22 -21.22
CA PRO A 125 15.69 -46.47 -20.14
C PRO A 125 16.45 -45.22 -20.61
N LYS A 126 17.24 -45.33 -21.69
CA LYS A 126 18.01 -44.21 -22.25
C LYS A 126 17.11 -43.12 -22.83
N THR A 127 15.99 -43.51 -23.44
CA THR A 127 14.98 -42.56 -23.93
C THR A 127 14.34 -41.78 -22.78
N ARG A 128 14.01 -42.47 -21.67
CA ARG A 128 13.45 -41.84 -20.48
C ARG A 128 14.43 -40.86 -19.83
N GLU A 129 15.71 -41.22 -19.75
CA GLU A 129 16.77 -40.34 -19.21
C GLU A 129 16.91 -39.05 -20.01
N ILE A 130 16.88 -39.14 -21.35
CA ILE A 130 16.93 -37.99 -22.25
C ILE A 130 15.72 -37.07 -22.05
N ILE A 131 14.51 -37.63 -22.02
CA ILE A 131 13.29 -36.85 -21.81
C ILE A 131 13.33 -36.17 -20.43
N LYS A 132 13.75 -36.92 -19.40
CA LYS A 132 13.87 -36.41 -18.03
C LYS A 132 14.85 -35.22 -17.98
N LYS A 133 16.00 -35.33 -18.63
CA LYS A 133 17.00 -34.26 -18.70
C LYS A 133 16.42 -33.00 -19.35
N GLU A 134 15.80 -33.09 -20.52
CA GLU A 134 15.24 -31.92 -21.21
C GLU A 134 14.12 -31.24 -20.42
N ILE A 135 13.28 -32.03 -19.73
CA ILE A 135 12.24 -31.49 -18.83
C ILE A 135 12.89 -30.73 -17.67
N LEU A 136 13.93 -31.29 -17.06
CA LEU A 136 14.63 -30.66 -15.94
C LEU A 136 15.36 -29.39 -16.38
N ASP A 137 16.00 -29.41 -17.55
CA ASP A 137 16.63 -28.21 -18.13
C ASP A 137 15.59 -27.10 -18.37
N LEU A 138 14.38 -27.45 -18.81
CA LEU A 138 13.26 -26.51 -18.96
C LEU A 138 12.77 -25.96 -17.62
N LEU A 139 12.60 -26.81 -16.62
CA LEU A 139 12.20 -26.39 -15.27
C LEU A 139 13.28 -25.50 -14.63
N TRP A 140 14.56 -25.79 -14.85
CA TRP A 140 15.66 -24.94 -14.41
C TRP A 140 15.67 -23.59 -15.11
N SER A 141 15.33 -23.54 -16.39
CA SER A 141 15.21 -22.26 -17.10
C SER A 141 14.14 -21.35 -16.51
N TYR A 142 13.07 -21.92 -15.92
CA TYR A 142 12.03 -21.19 -15.21
C TYR A 142 12.47 -20.70 -13.81
N VAL A 143 13.35 -21.46 -13.15
CA VAL A 143 13.90 -21.12 -11.83
C VAL A 143 15.21 -20.33 -11.99
N ARG A 144 15.15 -19.16 -12.63
CA ARG A 144 16.32 -18.28 -12.82
C ARG A 144 16.61 -17.38 -11.63
N LYS A 145 17.75 -16.68 -11.67
CA LYS A 145 18.14 -15.62 -10.72
C LYS A 145 17.19 -14.44 -10.88
N GLY A 146 16.54 -14.06 -9.78
CA GLY A 146 15.71 -12.86 -9.70
C GLY A 146 15.80 -12.28 -8.29
N LYS A 147 15.47 -11.00 -8.14
CA LYS A 147 15.53 -10.30 -6.83
C LYS A 147 14.75 -11.04 -5.74
N TYR A 148 13.70 -11.75 -6.12
CA TYR A 148 12.77 -12.45 -5.22
C TYR A 148 12.83 -13.98 -5.33
N ILE A 149 13.84 -14.54 -6.01
CA ILE A 149 14.01 -15.98 -6.14
C ILE A 149 15.10 -16.43 -5.14
N PRO A 150 14.84 -17.43 -4.28
CA PRO A 150 15.85 -17.93 -3.36
C PRO A 150 17.05 -18.44 -4.15
N LYS A 151 18.26 -18.10 -3.68
CA LYS A 151 19.50 -18.55 -4.33
C LYS A 151 19.62 -20.07 -4.16
N ILE A 152 19.37 -20.81 -5.24
CA ILE A 152 19.57 -22.27 -5.25
C ILE A 152 21.04 -22.55 -5.54
N ASN A 153 21.61 -23.54 -4.85
CA ASN A 153 22.96 -24.00 -5.11
C ASN A 153 22.99 -24.76 -6.44
N GLU A 154 23.59 -24.16 -7.47
CA GLU A 154 23.67 -24.68 -8.85
C GLU A 154 24.43 -26.02 -8.95
N ASN A 155 25.21 -26.39 -7.92
CA ASN A 155 25.98 -27.64 -7.86
C ASN A 155 25.22 -28.81 -7.21
N LEU A 156 23.91 -28.68 -6.97
CA LEU A 156 23.15 -29.73 -6.32
C LEU A 156 22.90 -30.91 -7.29
N PRO A 157 23.17 -32.17 -6.90
CA PRO A 157 22.83 -33.34 -7.71
C PRO A 157 21.34 -33.43 -8.06
N LEU A 158 21.01 -33.90 -9.26
CA LEU A 158 19.65 -33.94 -9.83
C LEU A 158 18.63 -34.65 -8.94
N ASP A 159 19.05 -35.73 -8.29
CA ASP A 159 18.29 -36.51 -7.30
C ASP A 159 17.88 -35.67 -6.08
N LYS A 160 18.79 -34.84 -5.57
CA LYS A 160 18.50 -33.92 -4.45
C LYS A 160 17.64 -32.74 -4.86
N GLN A 161 17.67 -32.34 -6.13
CA GLN A 161 16.80 -31.29 -6.66
C GLN A 161 15.34 -31.75 -6.69
N GLU A 162 15.09 -33.01 -7.07
CA GLU A 162 13.74 -33.59 -7.10
C GLU A 162 13.09 -33.63 -5.71
N GLU A 163 13.85 -34.01 -4.67
CA GLU A 163 13.37 -34.00 -3.29
C GLU A 163 12.94 -32.61 -2.82
N ILE A 164 13.77 -31.59 -3.06
CA ILE A 164 13.47 -30.20 -2.67
C ILE A 164 12.21 -29.68 -3.38
N THR A 165 12.10 -29.96 -4.68
CA THR A 165 10.97 -29.49 -5.48
C THR A 165 9.68 -30.18 -5.03
N PHE A 166 9.75 -31.48 -4.75
CA PHE A 166 8.62 -32.26 -4.24
C PHE A 166 8.18 -31.78 -2.85
N GLU A 167 9.12 -31.57 -1.92
CA GLU A 167 8.84 -31.03 -0.59
C GLU A 167 8.19 -29.64 -0.67
N PHE A 168 8.66 -28.79 -1.59
CA PHE A 168 8.07 -27.47 -1.82
C PHE A 168 6.62 -27.57 -2.32
N PHE A 169 6.32 -28.43 -3.30
CA PHE A 169 4.95 -28.63 -3.79
C PHE A 169 4.03 -29.25 -2.73
N GLN A 170 4.56 -30.15 -1.91
CA GLN A 170 3.81 -30.72 -0.78
C GLN A 170 3.45 -29.63 0.24
N LYS A 171 4.41 -28.79 0.64
CA LYS A 171 4.18 -27.62 1.49
C LYS A 171 3.19 -26.63 0.88
N LEU A 172 3.27 -26.36 -0.43
CA LEU A 172 2.29 -25.53 -1.13
C LEU A 172 0.87 -26.12 -1.08
N SER A 173 0.74 -27.45 -1.17
CA SER A 173 -0.56 -28.12 -1.09
C SER A 173 -1.17 -28.10 0.31
N GLU A 174 -0.33 -27.96 1.34
CA GLU A 174 -0.73 -27.84 2.74
C GLU A 174 -1.15 -26.43 3.13
N ILE A 175 -0.78 -25.41 2.34
CA ILE A 175 -1.20 -24.03 2.60
C ILE A 175 -2.72 -23.94 2.33
N PRO A 176 -3.53 -23.57 3.34
CA PRO A 176 -4.95 -23.40 3.15
C PRO A 176 -5.20 -22.26 2.16
N CYS A 177 -6.04 -22.54 1.17
CA CYS A 177 -6.39 -21.61 0.10
C CYS A 177 -7.03 -20.31 0.62
N ASP A 178 -7.66 -20.35 1.79
CA ASP A 178 -8.18 -19.18 2.51
C ASP A 178 -7.11 -18.63 3.47
N ASN A 179 -5.95 -18.24 2.94
CA ASN A 179 -4.95 -17.54 3.73
C ASN A 179 -5.36 -16.06 3.84
N PRO A 180 -5.71 -15.54 5.02
CA PRO A 180 -6.18 -14.15 5.17
C PRO A 180 -5.14 -13.10 4.75
N LYS A 181 -3.87 -13.49 4.56
CA LYS A 181 -2.80 -12.61 4.06
C LYS A 181 -2.68 -12.57 2.53
N LEU A 182 -3.34 -13.47 1.81
CA LEU A 182 -3.29 -13.57 0.35
C LEU A 182 -4.72 -13.37 -0.18
N GLU A 183 -5.04 -12.20 -0.73
CA GLU A 183 -6.34 -11.89 -1.35
C GLU A 183 -6.56 -12.64 -2.70
N ILE A 184 -6.26 -13.93 -2.75
CA ILE A 184 -6.38 -14.74 -3.95
C ILE A 184 -7.74 -15.44 -3.94
N LYS A 185 -8.67 -14.98 -4.78
CA LYS A 185 -9.97 -15.66 -4.95
C LYS A 185 -9.77 -16.97 -5.71
N CYS A 186 -9.97 -18.10 -5.05
CA CYS A 186 -9.84 -19.40 -5.69
C CYS A 186 -10.91 -19.63 -6.77
N PRO A 187 -10.54 -20.27 -7.90
CA PRO A 187 -11.52 -20.76 -8.86
C PRO A 187 -12.39 -21.83 -8.17
N LYS A 188 -13.71 -21.62 -8.14
CA LYS A 188 -14.66 -22.55 -7.54
C LYS A 188 -14.46 -23.94 -8.16
N LYS A 189 -14.07 -24.94 -7.36
CA LYS A 189 -14.01 -26.35 -7.81
C LYS A 189 -15.40 -26.70 -8.34
N LYS A 190 -15.52 -26.95 -9.65
CA LYS A 190 -16.73 -27.56 -10.22
C LYS A 190 -16.81 -28.95 -9.65
N THR A 191 -17.63 -29.16 -8.62
CA THR A 191 -18.03 -30.49 -8.18
C THR A 191 -18.62 -31.20 -9.41
N LYS A 192 -17.97 -32.30 -9.81
CA LYS A 192 -18.54 -33.20 -10.81
C LYS A 192 -19.91 -33.60 -10.29
N ARG A 193 -20.98 -33.15 -10.97
CA ARG A 193 -22.31 -33.71 -10.78
C ARG A 193 -22.20 -35.21 -11.03
N GLU A 194 -22.40 -36.00 -9.98
CA GLU A 194 -22.62 -37.44 -10.09
C GLU A 194 -23.75 -37.63 -11.11
N LYS A 195 -23.40 -38.20 -12.27
CA LYS A 195 -24.38 -38.64 -13.26
C LYS A 195 -24.87 -40.01 -12.78
N LYS A 196 -26.13 -40.01 -12.35
CA LYS A 196 -27.13 -41.09 -12.33
C LYS A 196 -26.68 -42.48 -11.92
#